data_AF-A0A314LG27-F1
#
_entry.id   AF-A0A314LG27-F1
#
_cell.length_a   1.000
_cell.length_b   1.000
_cell.length_c   1.000
_cell.angle_alpha   90.00
_cell.angle_beta   90.00
_cell.angle_gamma   90.00
#
_symmetry.space_group_name_H-M   'P 1'
#
loop_
_entity.id
_entity.type
_entity.pdbx_description
1 polymer ?
#
loop_
_entity_poly.entity_id
_entity_poly.type
_entity_poly.pdbx_seq_one_letter_code
_entity_poly.pdbx_strand_id
1 'polypeptide(L)' 'MFQPARKFLPMIDEVFKTLAEKTKDIKDAKVEHHKFCASVHYRNVDENNWPVVAQYVHDVLKDYPRLRLTHGRKVE' A
#
# COMPACT_ATOMS: atom_id res chain seq x y z
N MET A 1 -9.76 13.27 25.80
CA MET A 1 -10.08 12.14 24.90
C MET A 1 -8.87 11.85 24.02
N PHE A 2 -8.20 10.71 24.22
CA PHE A 2 -7.12 10.26 23.32
C PHE A 2 -7.75 9.53 22.14
N GLN A 3 -7.58 10.05 20.93
CA GLN A 3 -7.93 9.34 19.70
C GLN A 3 -6.64 8.87 19.03
N PRO A 4 -6.05 7.74 19.45
CA PRO A 4 -4.83 7.20 18.86
C PRO A 4 -4.96 7.06 17.34
N ALA A 5 -6.17 6.70 16.86
CA ALA A 5 -6.51 6.59 15.44
C ALA A 5 -6.18 7.84 14.61
N ARG A 6 -6.35 9.05 15.15
CA ARG A 6 -6.05 10.30 14.43
C ARG A 6 -4.55 10.51 14.17
N LYS A 7 -3.69 9.92 15.00
CA LYS A 7 -2.23 9.97 14.82
C LYS A 7 -1.76 9.10 13.66
N PHE A 8 -2.56 8.11 13.25
CA PHE A 8 -2.25 7.23 12.13
C PHE A 8 -2.73 7.77 10.79
N LEU A 9 -3.68 8.72 10.77
CA LEU A 9 -4.14 9.37 9.53
C LEU A 9 -3.00 9.93 8.67
N PRO A 10 -2.08 10.78 9.19
CA PRO A 10 -0.99 11.29 8.37
C PRO A 10 -0.01 10.19 7.94
N MET A 11 0.19 9.16 8.77
CA MET A 11 1.04 8.02 8.44
C MET A 11 0.48 7.19 7.28
N ILE A 12 -0.83 6.93 7.27
CA ILE A 12 -1.50 6.21 6.18
C ILE A 12 -1.51 7.03 4.90
N ASP A 13 -1.71 8.36 4.99
CA ASP A 13 -1.67 9.26 3.83
C ASP A 13 -0.26 9.30 3.20
N GLU A 14 0.78 9.34 4.02
CA GLU A 14 2.17 9.29 3.56
C GLU A 14 2.48 7.96 2.86
N VAL A 15 2.11 6.83 3.48
CA VAL A 15 2.25 5.49 2.90
C VAL A 15 1.50 5.38 1.58
N PHE A 16 0.27 5.89 1.51
CA PHE A 16 -0.52 5.91 0.28
C PHE A 16 0.19 6.67 -0.83
N LYS A 17 0.68 7.89 -0.54
CA LYS A 17 1.41 8.72 -1.51
C LYS A 17 2.68 8.03 -1.99
N THR A 18 3.49 7.49 -1.07
CA THR A 18 4.72 6.79 -1.43
C THR A 18 4.43 5.56 -2.29
N LEU A 19 3.41 4.76 -1.95
CA LEU A 19 3.01 3.61 -2.76
C LEU A 19 2.54 4.06 -4.13
N ALA A 20 1.66 5.06 -4.21
CA ALA A 20 1.14 5.58 -5.48
C ALA A 20 2.27 6.12 -6.38
N GLU A 21 3.26 6.81 -5.81
CA GLU A 21 4.42 7.29 -6.55
C GLU A 21 5.35 6.15 -7.00
N LYS A 22 5.62 5.15 -6.15
CA LYS A 22 6.45 3.99 -6.52
C LYS A 22 5.77 3.13 -7.59
N THR A 23 4.46 2.93 -7.48
CA THR A 23 3.69 2.13 -8.44
C THR A 23 3.27 2.91 -9.68
N LYS A 24 3.58 4.21 -9.81
CA LYS A 24 3.18 5.03 -10.97
C LYS A 24 3.77 4.52 -12.29
N ASP A 25 4.93 3.87 -12.21
CA ASP A 25 5.65 3.30 -13.35
C ASP A 25 5.05 1.95 -13.77
N ILE A 26 4.29 1.33 -12.87
CA ILE A 26 3.65 0.03 -13.08
C ILE A 26 2.29 0.25 -13.71
N LYS A 27 2.18 -0.09 -14.99
CA LYS A 27 0.92 -0.05 -15.72
C LYS A 27 -0.12 -0.96 -15.04
N ASP A 28 -1.34 -0.45 -14.91
CA ASP A 28 -2.49 -1.12 -14.29
C ASP A 28 -2.43 -1.32 -12.77
N ALA A 29 -1.37 -0.83 -12.09
CA ALA A 29 -1.34 -0.80 -10.63
C ALA A 29 -2.28 0.31 -10.11
N LYS A 30 -3.13 -0.04 -9.16
CA LYS A 30 -4.02 0.92 -8.48
C LYS A 30 -3.76 0.91 -6.99
N VAL A 31 -3.69 2.09 -6.38
CA VAL A 31 -3.59 2.22 -4.93
C VAL A 31 -4.89 2.85 -4.44
N GLU A 32 -5.55 2.22 -3.46
CA GLU A 32 -6.74 2.73 -2.80
C GLU A 32 -6.39 3.27 -1.41
N HIS A 33 -6.96 4.43 -1.07
CA HIS A 33 -6.81 5.07 0.23
C HIS A 33 -8.12 4.98 1.01
N HIS A 34 -8.10 4.24 2.11
CA HIS A 34 -9.17 4.22 3.11
C HIS A 34 -8.71 4.96 4.36
N LYS A 35 -9.68 5.39 5.18
CA LYS A 35 -9.46 6.20 6.38
C LYS A 35 -8.36 5.67 7.33
N PHE A 36 -8.10 4.36 7.34
CA PHE A 36 -7.04 3.77 8.18
C PHE A 36 -6.20 2.70 7.46
N CYS A 37 -6.37 2.53 6.15
CA CYS A 37 -5.69 1.49 5.37
C CYS A 37 -5.33 2.02 3.99
N ALA A 38 -4.19 1.59 3.46
CA ALA A 38 -3.84 1.74 2.06
C ALA A 38 -3.77 0.34 1.42
N SER A 39 -4.38 0.17 0.26
CA SER A 39 -4.45 -1.10 -0.46
C SER A 39 -3.84 -0.96 -1.84
N VAL A 40 -2.96 -1.88 -2.24
CA VAL A 40 -2.39 -1.92 -3.59
C VAL A 40 -3.05 -3.06 -4.36
N HIS A 41 -3.70 -2.72 -5.46
CA HIS A 41 -4.40 -3.63 -6.37
C HIS A 41 -3.51 -3.85 -7.59
N TYR A 42 -3.05 -5.08 -7.73
CA TYR A 42 -2.18 -5.51 -8.83
C TYR A 42 -2.80 -6.64 -9.67
N ARG A 43 -4.13 -6.83 -9.59
CA ARG A 43 -4.86 -7.88 -10.34
C ARG A 43 -4.65 -7.80 -11.85
N ASN A 44 -4.59 -6.58 -12.39
CA ASN A 44 -4.44 -6.32 -13.82
C ASN A 44 -2.99 -5.97 -14.20
N VAL A 45 -2.08 -5.98 -13.23
CA VAL A 45 -0.66 -5.72 -13.47
C VAL A 45 -0.04 -6.96 -14.10
N ASP A 46 0.89 -6.74 -15.03
CA ASP A 46 1.68 -7.82 -15.63
C ASP A 46 2.38 -8.67 -14.55
N GLU A 47 2.34 -10.01 -14.70
CA GLU A 47 2.88 -10.94 -13.71
C GLU A 47 4.37 -10.72 -13.44
N ASN A 48 5.14 -10.24 -14.43
CA ASN A 48 6.55 -9.90 -14.25
C ASN A 48 6.76 -8.71 -13.31
N ASN A 49 5.75 -7.84 -13.18
CA ASN A 49 5.78 -6.68 -12.29
C ASN A 49 5.23 -6.98 -10.89
N TRP A 50 4.59 -8.13 -10.65
CA TRP A 50 4.13 -8.53 -9.32
C TRP A 50 5.23 -8.55 -8.24
N PRO A 51 6.43 -9.15 -8.49
CA PRO A 51 7.51 -9.09 -7.51
C PRO A 51 7.97 -7.65 -7.26
N VAL A 52 7.90 -6.76 -8.24
CA VAL A 52 8.25 -5.34 -8.10
C VAL A 52 7.24 -4.62 -7.20
N VAL A 53 5.94 -4.84 -7.41
CA VAL A 53 4.88 -4.30 -6.52
C VAL A 53 5.09 -4.79 -5.09
N ALA A 54 5.33 -6.08 -4.90
CA ALA A 54 5.57 -6.66 -3.58
C ALA A 54 6.81 -6.05 -2.91
N GLN A 55 7.88 -5.83 -3.68
CA GLN A 55 9.09 -5.18 -3.19
C GLN A 55 8.80 -3.75 -2.73
N TYR A 56 8.06 -2.94 -3.50
CA TYR A 56 7.69 -1.57 -3.11
C TYR A 56 6.86 -1.53 -1.83
N VAL A 57 5.87 -2.42 -1.71
CA VAL A 57 5.05 -2.52 -0.49
C VAL A 57 5.92 -2.89 0.71
N HIS A 58 6.79 -3.88 0.55
CA HIS A 58 7.68 -4.34 1.61
C HIS A 58 8.71 -3.26 2.00
N ASP A 59 9.20 -2.48 1.04
CA ASP A 59 10.16 -1.40 1.28
C ASP A 59 9.52 -0.29 2.11
N VAL A 60 8.33 0.18 1.71
CA VAL A 60 7.57 1.16 2.49
C VAL A 60 7.30 0.63 3.91
N LEU A 61 6.89 -0.63 4.06
CA LEU A 61 6.61 -1.21 5.38
C LEU A 61 7.83 -1.31 6.31
N LYS A 62 9.05 -1.35 5.78
CA LYS A 62 10.26 -1.34 6.63
C LYS A 62 10.39 -0.05 7.42
N ASP A 63 10.02 1.08 6.82
CA ASP A 63 10.00 2.39 7.49
C ASP A 63 8.84 2.53 8.49
N TYR A 64 7.81 1.69 8.36
CA TYR A 64 6.61 1.71 9.21
C TYR A 64 6.38 0.38 9.95
N PRO A 65 7.20 0.03 10.95
CA PRO A 65 7.07 -1.23 11.70
C PRO A 65 5.75 -1.36 12.49
N ARG A 66 5.00 -0.26 12.62
CA ARG A 66 3.67 -0.23 13.24
C ARG A 66 2.54 -0.66 12.30
N LEU A 67 2.80 -0.71 10.99
CA LEU A 67 1.84 -1.15 10.00
C LEU A 67 1.99 -2.64 9.75
N ARG A 68 0.89 -3.30 9.42
CA ARG A 68 0.87 -4.73 9.16
C ARG A 68 0.49 -4.96 7.71
N LEU A 69 1.33 -5.68 6.97
CA LEU A 69 0.98 -6.17 5.65
C LEU A 69 -0.11 -7.23 5.78
N THR A 70 -1.19 -7.05 5.01
CA THR A 70 -2.22 -8.07 4.84
C THR A 70 -2.39 -8.34 3.36
N HIS A 71 -2.29 -9.61 2.98
CA HIS A 71 -2.59 -10.04 1.62
C HIS A 71 -4.10 -10.31 1.52
N GLY A 72 -4.80 -9.60 0.63
CA GLY A 72 -6.19 -9.89 0.31
C GLY A 72 -6.32 -11.24 -0.41
N ARG A 73 -7.49 -11.89 -0.35
CA ARG A 73 -7.76 -13.07 -1.19
C ARG A 73 -7.71 -12.63 -2.65
N LYS A 74 -6.89 -13.30 -3.46
CA LYS A 74 -7.04 -13.33 -4.91
C LYS A 74 -8.44 -13.88 -5.17
N VAL A 75 -9.39 -13.01 -5.51
CA VAL A 75 -10.70 -13.48 -5.99
C VAL A 75 -10.49 -13.84 -7.44
N GLU A 76 -10.27 -15.14 -7.68
CA GLU A 76 -10.18 -15.75 -9.00
C GLU A 76 -11.45 -15.43 -9.81
#